data_AF-A0A1Q3F2M9-F1
#
_entry.id   AF-A0A1Q3F2M9-F1
#
_cell.length_a   1.000
_cell.length_b   1.000
_cell.length_c   1.000
_cell.angle_alpha   90.00
_cell.angle_beta   90.00
_cell.angle_gamma   90.00
#
_symmetry.space_group_name_H-M   'P 1'
#
loop_
_entity.id
_entity.type
_entity.pdbx_description
1 polymer ?
#
loop_
_entity_poly.entity_id
_entity_poly.type
_entity_poly.pdbx_seq_one_letter_code
_entity_poly.pdbx_strand_id
1 'polypeptide(L)'
;MSSRRGDGGRRTRAQKHQNSFAFKNDLHDKHTPLIKLISNLNVCEVCERCKEVIEWKIKYRKYKPLTQPRSCNKCNERKVKRAYHVLCRDCALANRCCAKCLAPADETNIVPPEPTDVEKQKLKVEMDQLIKSLPERKRRTFLRYMNKGKKKERKDSDGEDELEDKKKKKPAGVPHTREELMEKFEQLKLSTVEGDGDSLFSDDDDDYEDLSDGYSSS
;
A
#
# COMPACT_ATOMS: atom_id res chain seq x y z
N MET A 1 23.27 -47.46 20.31
CA MET A 1 22.76 -46.25 19.64
C MET A 1 21.26 -46.43 19.44
N SER A 2 20.42 -45.62 20.11
CA SER A 2 18.96 -45.78 20.09
C SER A 2 18.38 -45.20 18.78
N SER A 3 17.70 -46.04 18.01
CA SER A 3 17.07 -45.73 16.72
C SER A 3 15.54 -45.58 16.82
N ARG A 4 15.00 -45.37 18.03
CA ARG A 4 13.55 -45.17 18.22
C ARG A 4 13.15 -43.80 17.66
N ARG A 5 12.33 -43.80 16.59
CA ARG A 5 11.59 -42.60 16.17
C ARG A 5 10.73 -42.17 17.36
N GLY A 6 10.93 -40.95 17.84
CA GLY A 6 10.32 -40.46 19.07
C GLY A 6 8.83 -40.75 19.11
N ASP A 7 8.44 -41.66 20.01
CA ASP A 7 7.07 -41.86 20.44
C ASP A 7 6.50 -40.49 20.81
N GLY A 8 5.68 -39.94 19.92
CA GLY A 8 4.96 -38.69 20.08
C GLY A 8 3.87 -38.85 21.13
N GLY A 9 4.28 -39.10 22.38
CA GLY A 9 3.44 -38.86 23.53
C GLY A 9 2.93 -37.45 23.39
N ARG A 10 1.63 -37.32 23.09
CA ARG A 10 0.94 -36.05 22.93
C ARG A 10 1.26 -35.26 24.19
N ARG A 11 2.12 -34.25 24.07
CA ARG A 11 2.57 -33.43 25.18
C ARG A 11 1.31 -32.83 25.79
N THR A 12 0.84 -33.38 26.91
CA THR A 12 -0.44 -33.01 27.52
C THR A 12 -0.43 -31.59 28.07
N ARG A 13 0.77 -31.07 28.37
CA ARG A 13 0.98 -29.71 28.86
C ARG A 13 1.53 -28.81 27.76
N ALA A 14 0.90 -27.65 27.59
CA ALA A 14 1.43 -26.57 26.77
C ALA A 14 2.82 -26.13 27.26
N GLN A 15 3.63 -25.56 26.38
CA GLN A 15 4.95 -25.05 26.74
C GLN A 15 4.83 -24.03 27.89
N LYS A 16 5.59 -24.25 28.97
CA LYS A 16 5.53 -23.47 30.22
C LYS A 16 5.77 -21.97 29.99
N HIS A 17 6.70 -21.64 29.09
CA HIS A 17 7.06 -20.26 28.75
C HIS A 17 6.59 -20.00 27.32
N GLN A 18 5.41 -19.41 27.18
CA GLN A 18 4.89 -18.91 25.91
C GLN A 18 5.35 -17.47 25.71
N ASN A 19 5.57 -17.07 24.46
CA ASN A 19 5.80 -15.66 24.16
C ASN A 19 4.51 -14.87 24.41
N SER A 20 4.58 -13.87 25.30
CA SER A 20 3.46 -12.95 25.57
C SER A 20 3.22 -11.97 24.42
N PHE A 21 4.26 -11.67 23.64
CA PHE A 21 4.20 -10.74 22.52
C PHE A 21 4.72 -11.38 21.24
N ALA A 22 4.02 -11.14 20.13
CA ALA A 22 4.51 -11.52 18.81
C ALA A 22 5.71 -10.66 18.42
N PHE A 23 6.65 -11.25 17.68
CA PHE A 23 7.80 -10.52 17.14
C PHE A 23 7.33 -9.35 16.27
N LYS A 24 7.79 -8.14 16.61
CA LYS A 24 7.54 -6.92 15.84
C LYS A 24 8.84 -6.47 15.20
N ASN A 25 8.81 -6.33 13.87
CA ASN A 25 9.98 -5.91 13.11
C ASN A 25 10.48 -4.54 13.58
N ASP A 26 9.56 -3.65 13.95
CA ASP A 26 9.87 -2.25 14.22
C ASP A 26 10.28 -1.97 15.67
N LEU A 27 10.42 -2.97 16.56
CA LEU A 27 10.55 -2.66 17.98
C LEU A 27 11.84 -1.90 18.35
N HIS A 28 12.96 -2.15 17.67
CA HIS A 28 14.28 -1.63 18.07
C HIS A 28 15.03 -0.92 16.93
N ASP A 29 15.00 -1.43 15.70
CA ASP A 29 15.83 -0.92 14.60
C ASP A 29 14.98 -0.36 13.45
N LYS A 30 14.23 0.72 13.71
CA LYS A 30 13.31 1.35 12.72
C LYS A 30 14.02 2.20 11.67
N HIS A 31 15.30 2.53 11.88
CA HIS A 31 15.90 3.72 11.26
C HIS A 31 16.84 3.44 10.09
N THR A 32 17.18 2.18 9.76
CA THR A 32 18.01 1.97 8.57
C THR A 32 17.15 2.06 7.30
N PRO A 33 17.63 2.79 6.26
CA PRO A 33 16.92 2.89 4.99
C PRO A 33 16.74 1.51 4.32
N LEU A 34 17.70 0.61 4.54
CA LEU A 34 17.68 -0.75 4.04
C LEU A 34 16.53 -1.59 4.63
N ILE A 35 16.28 -1.48 5.95
CA ILE A 35 15.18 -2.21 6.59
C ILE A 35 13.83 -1.72 6.07
N LYS A 36 13.65 -0.40 5.91
CA LYS A 36 12.44 0.18 5.32
C LYS A 36 12.21 -0.32 3.88
N LEU A 37 13.28 -0.35 3.08
CA LEU A 37 13.22 -0.87 1.72
C LEU A 37 12.82 -2.35 1.68
N ILE A 38 13.37 -3.18 2.55
CA ILE A 38 13.05 -4.62 2.63
C ILE A 38 11.62 -4.84 3.13
N SER A 39 11.16 -4.05 4.10
CA SER A 39 9.79 -4.17 4.63
C SER A 39 8.72 -3.78 3.61
N ASN A 40 9.03 -2.82 2.73
CA ASN A 40 8.15 -2.38 1.65
C ASN A 40 8.33 -3.19 0.35
N LEU A 41 9.21 -4.19 0.35
CA LEU A 41 9.44 -5.03 -0.81
C LEU A 41 8.25 -5.95 -1.02
N ASN A 42 7.54 -5.77 -2.14
CA ASN A 42 6.45 -6.65 -2.49
C ASN A 42 6.96 -7.87 -3.30
N VAL A 43 6.47 -9.05 -2.93
CA VAL A 43 6.94 -10.35 -3.44
C VAL A 43 6.02 -10.78 -4.58
N CYS A 44 6.51 -10.69 -5.82
CA CYS A 44 5.79 -11.04 -7.05
C CYS A 44 6.43 -12.21 -7.80
N GLU A 45 5.74 -12.75 -8.81
CA GLU A 45 6.29 -13.72 -9.79
C GLU A 45 6.71 -15.07 -9.16
N VAL A 46 6.19 -15.35 -7.97
CA VAL A 46 6.40 -16.60 -7.24
C VAL A 46 5.05 -17.20 -6.86
N CYS A 47 5.01 -18.52 -6.66
CA CYS A 47 3.85 -19.19 -6.11
C CYS A 47 3.59 -18.79 -4.65
N GLU A 48 2.36 -18.96 -4.18
CA GLU A 48 1.92 -18.63 -2.82
C GLU A 48 2.84 -19.21 -1.74
N ARG A 49 3.19 -20.50 -1.85
CA ARG A 49 4.12 -21.15 -0.92
C ARG A 49 5.49 -20.47 -0.87
N CYS A 50 6.01 -20.04 -2.02
CA CYS A 50 7.30 -19.34 -2.07
C CYS A 50 7.18 -17.91 -1.55
N LYS A 51 6.04 -17.26 -1.78
CA LYS A 51 5.72 -15.93 -1.24
C LYS A 51 5.75 -15.95 0.28
N GLU A 52 5.03 -16.88 0.92
CA GLU A 52 5.01 -17.01 2.38
C GLU A 52 6.40 -17.19 2.98
N VAL A 53 7.26 -18.00 2.34
CA VAL A 53 8.64 -18.22 2.80
C VAL A 53 9.47 -16.94 2.71
N ILE A 54 9.29 -16.14 1.66
CA ILE A 54 10.02 -14.87 1.49
C ILE A 54 9.47 -13.81 2.44
N GLU A 55 8.15 -13.69 2.57
CA GLU A 55 7.49 -12.76 3.50
C GLU A 55 7.85 -13.06 4.95
N TRP A 56 7.94 -14.34 5.32
CA TRP A 56 8.44 -14.74 6.63
C TRP A 56 9.88 -14.29 6.84
N LYS A 57 10.76 -14.43 5.84
CA LYS A 57 12.14 -13.93 5.92
C LYS A 57 12.18 -12.41 6.09
N ILE A 58 11.31 -11.67 5.41
CA ILE A 58 11.17 -10.21 5.54
C ILE A 58 10.70 -9.86 6.97
N LYS A 59 9.60 -10.47 7.42
CA LYS A 59 8.99 -10.24 8.73
C LYS A 59 9.94 -10.48 9.89
N TYR A 60 10.80 -11.50 9.80
CA TYR A 60 11.73 -11.89 10.85
C TYR A 60 13.17 -11.41 10.63
N ARG A 61 13.41 -10.41 9.75
CA ARG A 61 14.76 -9.86 9.47
C ARG A 61 15.78 -10.91 9.01
N LYS A 62 15.32 -12.01 8.41
CA LYS A 62 16.16 -13.09 7.85
C LYS A 62 16.36 -12.95 6.34
N TYR A 63 15.78 -11.93 5.73
CA TYR A 63 15.92 -11.64 4.31
C TYR A 63 17.30 -11.04 4.01
N LYS A 64 18.04 -11.66 3.10
CA LYS A 64 19.35 -11.19 2.65
C LYS A 64 19.22 -10.64 1.21
N PRO A 65 19.28 -9.31 1.01
CA PRO A 65 19.26 -8.75 -0.34
C PRO A 65 20.53 -9.15 -1.10
N LEU A 66 20.47 -9.16 -2.44
CA LEU A 66 21.68 -9.32 -3.25
C LEU A 66 22.45 -7.99 -3.30
N THR A 67 23.77 -8.08 -3.23
CA THR A 67 24.67 -6.96 -3.53
C THR A 67 24.91 -6.80 -5.03
N GLN A 68 24.89 -7.91 -5.78
CA GLN A 68 25.04 -7.94 -7.23
C GLN A 68 23.98 -8.85 -7.86
N PRO A 69 23.54 -8.56 -9.10
CA PRO A 69 22.58 -9.41 -9.77
C PRO A 69 23.16 -10.81 -10.03
N ARG A 70 22.32 -11.82 -9.83
CA ARG A 70 22.64 -13.23 -10.07
C ARG A 70 22.32 -13.62 -11.52
N SER A 71 23.00 -14.66 -12.03
CA SER A 71 22.67 -15.29 -13.31
C SER A 71 21.30 -15.98 -13.26
N CYS A 72 20.54 -15.84 -14.36
CA CYS A 72 19.27 -16.54 -14.55
C CYS A 72 19.52 -17.96 -15.06
N ASN A 73 18.81 -18.96 -14.54
CA ASN A 73 18.97 -20.35 -15.00
C ASN A 73 18.45 -20.63 -16.43
N LYS A 74 17.70 -19.70 -17.04
CA LYS A 74 17.14 -19.86 -18.40
C LYS A 74 17.94 -19.10 -19.45
N CYS A 75 18.13 -17.79 -19.28
CA CYS A 75 18.88 -16.97 -20.25
C CYS A 75 20.38 -16.87 -19.93
N ASN A 76 20.85 -17.37 -18.78
CA ASN A 76 22.24 -17.30 -18.30
C ASN A 76 22.82 -15.88 -18.11
N GLU A 77 22.04 -14.82 -18.39
CA GLU A 77 22.44 -13.44 -18.16
C GLU A 77 22.27 -13.03 -16.68
N ARG A 78 23.08 -12.07 -16.22
CA ARG A 78 23.00 -11.51 -14.86
C ARG A 78 21.84 -10.51 -14.70
N LYS A 79 20.61 -10.97 -14.90
CA LYS A 79 19.38 -10.16 -14.84
C LYS A 79 18.55 -10.38 -13.56
N VAL A 80 18.94 -11.30 -12.68
CA VAL A 80 18.20 -11.60 -11.45
C VAL A 80 18.53 -10.57 -10.37
N LYS A 81 17.64 -9.59 -10.17
CA LYS A 81 17.79 -8.51 -9.17
C LYS A 81 17.16 -8.83 -7.81
N ARG A 82 16.15 -9.70 -7.76
CA ARG A 82 15.41 -10.04 -6.53
C ARG A 82 16.07 -11.20 -5.77
N ALA A 83 16.13 -11.11 -4.44
CA ALA A 83 16.73 -12.17 -3.63
C ALA A 83 15.89 -13.44 -3.60
N TYR A 84 16.57 -14.58 -3.48
CA TYR A 84 15.95 -15.92 -3.52
C TYR A 84 15.28 -16.31 -4.84
N HIS A 85 15.39 -15.48 -5.88
CA HIS A 85 14.95 -15.81 -7.23
C HIS A 85 16.08 -16.54 -7.98
N VAL A 86 15.67 -17.44 -8.86
CA VAL A 86 16.52 -18.27 -9.72
C VAL A 86 16.34 -17.90 -11.19
N LEU A 87 15.17 -17.35 -11.53
CA LEU A 87 14.87 -16.81 -12.85
C LEU A 87 14.80 -15.27 -12.83
N CYS A 88 15.10 -14.66 -13.97
CA CYS A 88 14.79 -13.25 -14.19
C CYS A 88 13.29 -13.08 -14.48
N ARG A 89 12.80 -11.84 -14.34
CA ARG A 89 11.40 -11.48 -14.58
C ARG A 89 10.92 -11.92 -15.97
N ASP A 90 11.70 -11.63 -16.99
CA ASP A 90 11.34 -11.91 -18.39
C ASP A 90 11.19 -13.41 -18.63
N CYS A 91 12.12 -14.22 -18.09
CA CYS A 91 12.04 -15.68 -18.20
C CYS A 91 10.89 -16.27 -17.39
N ALA A 92 10.58 -15.73 -16.21
CA ALA A 92 9.45 -16.20 -15.40
C ALA A 92 8.11 -15.95 -16.11
N LEU A 93 7.95 -14.77 -16.74
CA LEU A 93 6.75 -14.41 -17.50
C LEU A 93 6.63 -15.22 -18.79
N ALA A 94 7.71 -15.34 -19.58
CA ALA A 94 7.70 -16.07 -20.84
C ALA A 94 7.39 -17.57 -20.66
N ASN A 95 7.95 -18.19 -19.62
CA ASN A 95 7.76 -19.61 -19.34
C ASN A 95 6.60 -19.90 -18.36
N ARG A 96 5.88 -18.86 -17.90
CA ARG A 96 4.81 -18.96 -16.89
C ARG A 96 5.15 -19.90 -15.73
N CYS A 97 6.26 -19.64 -15.06
CA CYS A 97 6.73 -20.48 -13.95
C CYS A 97 7.20 -19.64 -12.77
N CYS A 98 7.15 -20.23 -11.57
CA CYS A 98 7.59 -19.59 -10.34
C CYS A 98 9.09 -19.27 -10.41
N ALA A 99 9.45 -18.01 -10.18
CA ALA A 99 10.83 -17.55 -10.29
C ALA A 99 11.78 -18.15 -9.23
N LYS A 100 11.26 -18.81 -8.18
CA LYS A 100 12.04 -19.44 -7.10
C LYS A 100 12.11 -20.97 -7.20
N CYS A 101 10.97 -21.65 -7.35
CA CYS A 101 10.92 -23.11 -7.35
C CYS A 101 10.73 -23.75 -8.72
N LEU A 102 10.60 -22.95 -9.79
CA LEU A 102 10.42 -23.42 -11.18
C LEU A 102 9.13 -24.20 -11.43
N ALA A 103 8.20 -24.24 -10.46
CA ALA A 103 6.89 -24.85 -10.65
C ALA A 103 6.10 -24.12 -11.76
N PRO A 104 5.41 -24.84 -12.66
CA PRO A 104 4.61 -24.25 -13.71
C PRO A 104 3.36 -23.55 -13.14
N ALA A 105 2.84 -22.57 -13.88
CA ALA A 105 1.61 -21.86 -13.54
C ALA A 105 0.38 -22.78 -13.51
N ASP A 106 0.42 -23.89 -14.25
CA ASP A 106 -0.70 -24.83 -14.36
C ASP A 106 -0.95 -25.58 -13.04
N GLU A 107 0.08 -25.75 -12.22
CA GLU A 107 0.00 -26.46 -10.92
C GLU A 107 -0.13 -25.50 -9.73
N THR A 108 0.25 -24.23 -9.90
CA THR A 108 0.34 -23.29 -8.77
C THR A 108 -0.12 -21.88 -9.16
N ASN A 109 -0.93 -21.27 -8.32
CA ASN A 109 -1.32 -19.87 -8.47
C ASN A 109 -0.07 -18.98 -8.31
N ILE A 110 0.35 -18.35 -9.41
CA ILE A 110 1.48 -17.43 -9.44
C ILE A 110 0.95 -16.04 -9.14
N VAL A 111 1.54 -15.39 -8.12
CA VAL A 111 1.16 -14.03 -7.75
C VAL A 111 1.46 -13.09 -8.93
N PRO A 112 0.47 -12.30 -9.38
CA PRO A 112 0.60 -11.48 -10.56
C PRO A 112 1.79 -10.52 -10.44
N PRO A 113 2.44 -10.20 -11.57
CA PRO A 113 3.55 -9.26 -11.56
C PRO A 113 3.08 -7.90 -11.07
N GLU A 114 3.93 -7.22 -10.30
CA GLU A 114 3.72 -5.84 -9.95
C GLU A 114 3.59 -4.96 -11.20
N PRO A 115 2.64 -4.00 -11.21
CA PRO A 115 2.55 -3.06 -12.31
C PRO A 115 3.87 -2.31 -12.43
N THR A 116 4.35 -2.17 -13.67
CA THR A 116 5.59 -1.43 -13.94
C THR A 116 5.47 0.01 -13.45
N ASP A 117 6.58 0.70 -13.20
CA ASP A 117 6.52 2.10 -12.77
C ASP A 117 5.80 2.99 -13.80
N VAL A 118 5.91 2.63 -15.07
CA VAL A 118 5.17 3.26 -16.17
C VAL A 118 3.67 2.99 -16.05
N GLU A 119 3.24 1.75 -15.79
CA GLU A 119 1.83 1.44 -15.54
C GLU A 119 1.30 2.14 -14.28
N LYS A 120 2.07 2.16 -13.20
CA LYS A 120 1.72 2.90 -11.98
C LYS A 120 1.53 4.39 -12.27
N GLN A 121 2.35 4.99 -13.11
CA GLN A 121 2.20 6.39 -13.53
C GLN A 121 0.97 6.59 -14.42
N LYS A 122 0.74 5.71 -15.41
CA LYS A 122 -0.45 5.75 -16.27
C LYS A 122 -1.73 5.65 -15.44
N LEU A 123 -1.81 4.69 -14.52
CA LEU A 123 -2.95 4.55 -13.61
C LEU A 123 -3.18 5.79 -12.77
N LYS A 124 -2.13 6.48 -12.29
CA LYS A 124 -2.28 7.75 -11.57
C LYS A 124 -2.83 8.85 -12.48
N VAL A 125 -2.32 8.96 -13.70
CA VAL A 125 -2.81 9.94 -14.68
C VAL A 125 -4.27 9.67 -15.06
N GLU A 126 -4.64 8.41 -15.28
CA GLU A 126 -6.02 7.99 -15.55
C GLU A 126 -6.94 8.33 -14.37
N MET A 127 -6.52 8.04 -13.14
CA MET A 127 -7.24 8.46 -11.93
C MET A 127 -7.41 9.98 -11.86
N ASP A 128 -6.36 10.75 -12.13
CA ASP A 128 -6.41 12.20 -12.12
C ASP A 128 -7.32 12.77 -13.23
N GLN A 129 -7.35 12.12 -14.40
CA GLN A 129 -8.26 12.47 -15.50
C GLN A 129 -9.71 12.19 -15.13
N LEU A 130 -10.00 11.05 -14.50
CA LEU A 130 -11.35 10.74 -13.98
C LEU A 130 -11.78 11.77 -12.94
N ILE A 131 -10.90 12.17 -12.03
CA ILE A 131 -11.19 13.21 -11.05
C ILE A 131 -11.44 14.57 -11.72
N LYS A 132 -10.74 14.89 -12.82
CA LYS A 132 -10.94 16.11 -13.60
C LYS A 132 -12.23 16.10 -14.43
N SER A 133 -12.76 14.93 -14.76
CA SER A 133 -14.06 14.81 -15.46
C SER A 133 -15.26 15.18 -14.59
N LEU A 134 -15.09 15.26 -13.27
CA LEU A 134 -16.12 15.74 -12.35
C LEU A 134 -16.13 17.28 -12.27
N PRO A 135 -17.31 17.92 -12.17
CA PRO A 135 -17.42 19.36 -11.91
C PRO A 135 -16.62 19.80 -10.68
N GLU A 136 -16.03 21.00 -10.71
CA GLU A 136 -15.06 21.47 -9.71
C GLU A 136 -15.60 21.41 -8.27
N ARG A 137 -16.89 21.75 -8.05
CA ARG A 137 -17.56 21.62 -6.74
C ARG A 137 -17.51 20.18 -6.22
N LYS A 138 -17.82 19.20 -7.08
CA LYS A 138 -17.82 17.76 -6.75
C LYS A 138 -16.41 17.22 -6.60
N ARG A 139 -15.48 17.65 -7.46
CA ARG A 139 -14.04 17.34 -7.34
C ARG A 139 -13.48 17.76 -5.97
N ARG A 140 -13.76 18.98 -5.51
CA ARG A 140 -13.36 19.46 -4.16
C ARG A 140 -14.00 18.64 -3.04
N THR A 141 -15.23 18.15 -3.21
CA THR A 141 -15.85 17.24 -2.21
C THR A 141 -15.20 15.86 -2.18
N PHE A 142 -14.86 15.30 -3.34
CA PHE A 142 -14.16 14.03 -3.46
C PHE A 142 -12.75 14.11 -2.87
N LEU A 143 -11.98 15.14 -3.21
CA LEU A 143 -10.64 15.37 -2.64
C LEU A 143 -10.67 15.58 -1.13
N ARG A 144 -11.65 16.34 -0.61
CA ARG A 144 -11.83 16.49 0.85
C ARG A 144 -12.11 15.16 1.53
N TYR A 145 -12.91 14.30 0.90
CA TYR A 145 -13.20 12.98 1.43
C TYR A 145 -12.00 12.03 1.38
N MET A 146 -11.29 12.00 0.26
CA MET A 146 -10.06 11.22 0.10
C MET A 146 -8.99 11.66 1.12
N ASN A 147 -8.86 12.97 1.36
CA ASN A 147 -7.95 13.51 2.37
C ASN A 147 -8.44 13.34 3.82
N LYS A 148 -9.75 13.21 4.05
CA LYS A 148 -10.33 12.90 5.39
C LYS A 148 -9.85 11.54 5.88
N GLY A 149 -9.74 10.55 4.98
CA GLY A 149 -9.21 9.21 5.29
C GLY A 149 -7.70 9.16 5.51
N LYS A 150 -6.94 10.13 5.00
CA LYS A 150 -5.47 10.22 5.17
C LYS A 150 -5.02 10.87 6.49
N LYS A 151 -5.94 11.48 7.25
CA LYS A 151 -5.59 12.32 8.40
C LYS A 151 -5.47 11.51 9.70
N LYS A 152 -4.44 10.66 9.82
CA LYS A 152 -3.93 10.12 11.10
C LYS A 152 -2.50 9.56 11.06
N GLU A 153 -1.54 10.27 10.46
CA GLU A 153 -0.10 9.92 10.59
C GLU A 153 0.79 11.09 11.05
N ARG A 154 0.22 12.19 11.54
CA ARG A 154 1.01 13.32 12.06
C ARG A 154 0.37 13.96 13.29
N LYS A 155 0.66 13.42 14.48
CA LYS A 155 0.83 14.14 15.77
C LYS A 155 1.11 13.12 16.88
N ASP A 156 2.38 12.93 17.21
CA ASP A 156 2.82 12.55 18.56
C ASP A 156 3.79 13.66 18.98
N SER A 157 3.26 14.68 19.64
CA SER A 157 4.00 15.59 20.53
C SER A 157 2.98 16.45 21.29
N ASP A 158 2.93 16.19 22.60
CA ASP A 158 2.55 17.07 23.71
C ASP A 158 1.08 17.27 24.09
N GLY A 159 0.81 16.95 25.37
CA GLY A 159 -0.10 17.69 26.23
C GLY A 159 -1.34 16.94 26.72
N GLU A 160 -1.23 16.26 27.86
CA GLU A 160 -2.38 15.95 28.73
C GLU A 160 -2.86 17.24 29.41
N ASP A 161 -4.16 17.55 29.33
CA ASP A 161 -4.98 17.85 30.52
C ASP A 161 -6.49 17.94 30.17
N GLU A 162 -7.30 17.57 31.15
CA GLU A 162 -8.71 17.15 31.08
C GLU A 162 -9.73 18.26 30.78
N LEU A 163 -10.88 17.88 30.20
CA LEU A 163 -12.22 17.96 30.84
C LEU A 163 -13.34 17.46 29.90
N GLU A 164 -14.29 16.73 30.50
CA GLU A 164 -15.38 16.00 29.86
C GLU A 164 -16.39 16.89 29.10
N ASP A 165 -16.83 16.44 27.91
CA ASP A 165 -18.21 16.63 27.48
C ASP A 165 -18.67 15.48 26.55
N LYS A 166 -19.73 14.79 26.98
CA LYS A 166 -20.36 13.67 26.29
C LYS A 166 -21.13 14.16 25.05
N LYS A 167 -20.50 14.10 23.88
CA LYS A 167 -21.21 14.06 22.60
C LYS A 167 -20.57 13.04 21.67
N LYS A 168 -21.39 12.07 21.22
CA LYS A 168 -21.05 10.95 20.31
C LYS A 168 -20.20 11.42 19.12
N LYS A 169 -18.87 11.37 19.24
CA LYS A 169 -17.93 11.59 18.12
C LYS A 169 -17.84 10.29 17.31
N LYS A 170 -18.29 10.34 16.05
CA LYS A 170 -18.00 9.29 15.04
C LYS A 170 -16.47 9.09 14.94
N PRO A 171 -15.97 7.86 14.76
CA PRO A 171 -14.54 7.60 14.79
C PRO A 171 -13.84 8.38 13.66
N ALA A 172 -12.98 9.31 14.06
CA ALA A 172 -12.12 10.04 13.16
C ALA A 172 -11.03 9.10 12.61
N GLY A 173 -11.02 8.92 11.28
CA GLY A 173 -9.88 8.39 10.54
C GLY A 173 -9.91 6.89 10.26
N VAL A 174 -10.97 6.39 9.62
CA VAL A 174 -10.86 5.11 8.89
C VAL A 174 -10.31 5.44 7.50
N PRO A 175 -9.22 4.79 7.06
CA PRO A 175 -8.73 4.94 5.69
C PRO A 175 -9.81 4.43 4.75
N HIS A 176 -10.24 5.28 3.82
CA HIS A 176 -11.30 4.95 2.90
C HIS A 176 -10.85 3.80 1.99
N THR A 177 -11.57 2.68 2.03
CA THR A 177 -11.21 1.52 1.20
C THR A 177 -11.40 1.86 -0.27
N ARG A 178 -10.74 1.11 -1.15
CA ARG A 178 -10.81 1.34 -2.61
C ARG A 178 -12.26 1.31 -3.11
N GLU A 179 -13.05 0.39 -2.59
CA GLU A 179 -14.45 0.19 -2.97
C GLU A 179 -15.31 1.37 -2.54
N GLU A 180 -15.19 1.81 -1.29
CA GLU A 180 -15.96 2.95 -0.81
C GLU A 180 -15.53 4.29 -1.49
N LEU A 181 -14.30 4.41 -2.02
CA LEU A 181 -13.86 5.56 -2.83
C LEU A 181 -14.54 5.55 -4.20
N MET A 182 -14.65 4.37 -4.82
CA MET A 182 -15.30 4.18 -6.11
C MET A 182 -16.82 4.46 -5.99
N GLU A 183 -17.47 3.95 -4.95
CA GLU A 183 -18.89 4.22 -4.68
C GLU A 183 -19.18 5.71 -4.53
N LYS A 184 -18.32 6.44 -3.80
CA LYS A 184 -18.51 7.89 -3.68
C LYS A 184 -18.28 8.63 -4.99
N PHE A 185 -17.33 8.18 -5.81
CA PHE A 185 -17.13 8.75 -7.14
C PHE A 185 -18.38 8.54 -8.01
N GLU A 186 -18.97 7.35 -7.99
CA GLU A 186 -20.20 7.01 -8.71
C GLU A 186 -21.40 7.82 -8.21
N GLN A 187 -21.58 7.98 -6.89
CA GLN A 187 -22.62 8.84 -6.31
C GLN A 187 -22.50 10.30 -6.77
N LEU A 188 -21.27 10.83 -6.84
CA LEU A 188 -21.03 12.19 -7.34
C LEU A 188 -21.29 12.30 -8.85
N LYS A 189 -21.11 11.22 -9.61
CA LYS A 189 -21.39 11.16 -11.05
C LYS A 189 -22.89 10.99 -11.35
N LEU A 190 -23.64 10.23 -10.54
CA LEU A 190 -25.09 10.05 -10.68
C LEU A 190 -25.85 11.32 -10.32
N SER A 191 -25.44 12.04 -9.27
CA SER A 191 -26.00 13.35 -8.91
C SER A 191 -25.77 14.46 -9.96
N THR A 192 -25.07 14.17 -11.06
CA THR A 192 -24.93 15.11 -12.20
C THR A 192 -25.94 14.82 -13.31
N VAL A 193 -26.54 13.62 -13.32
CA VAL A 193 -27.52 13.21 -14.34
C VAL A 193 -28.95 13.52 -13.89
N GLU A 194 -29.20 13.62 -12.57
CA GLU A 194 -30.56 13.80 -12.01
C GLU A 194 -30.89 15.24 -11.57
N GLY A 195 -30.12 16.25 -11.99
CA GLY A 195 -30.24 17.61 -11.44
C GLY A 195 -30.02 18.75 -12.42
N ASP A 196 -30.40 18.57 -13.69
CA ASP A 196 -30.52 19.68 -14.64
C ASP A 196 -31.97 20.19 -14.59
N GLY A 197 -32.26 20.92 -13.51
CA GLY A 197 -33.44 21.75 -13.36
C GLY A 197 -32.93 23.15 -13.06
N ASP A 198 -33.14 24.05 -14.00
CA ASP A 198 -32.71 25.43 -13.90
C ASP A 198 -33.32 26.13 -12.67
N SER A 199 -32.54 27.01 -12.03
CA SER A 199 -33.12 28.16 -11.36
C SER A 199 -32.10 29.29 -11.29
N LEU A 200 -32.30 30.26 -12.18
CA LEU A 200 -32.29 31.70 -11.95
C LEU A 200 -31.23 32.32 -11.01
N PHE A 201 -30.47 33.25 -11.60
CA PHE A 201 -30.15 34.59 -11.06
C PHE A 201 -30.37 34.82 -9.55
N SER A 202 -29.27 35.12 -8.85
CA SER A 202 -29.21 36.35 -8.05
C SER A 202 -27.78 36.86 -8.08
N ASP A 203 -27.63 37.97 -8.78
CA ASP A 203 -26.67 39.04 -8.52
C ASP A 203 -26.61 39.29 -7.01
N ASP A 204 -25.42 39.25 -6.41
CA ASP A 204 -25.11 40.06 -5.23
C ASP A 204 -23.60 40.26 -5.18
N ASP A 205 -23.22 41.52 -5.43
CA ASP A 205 -21.95 42.18 -5.20
C ASP A 205 -21.32 41.79 -3.86
N ASP A 206 -20.02 41.48 -3.87
CA ASP A 206 -19.16 41.68 -2.70
C ASP A 206 -17.73 41.96 -3.18
N ASP A 207 -17.54 43.24 -3.51
CA ASP A 207 -16.37 44.09 -3.30
C ASP A 207 -15.13 43.41 -2.68
N TYR A 208 -14.05 43.30 -3.47
CA TYR A 208 -12.72 43.01 -2.94
C TYR A 208 -11.75 44.09 -3.40
N GLU A 209 -11.61 45.08 -2.53
CA GLU A 209 -10.65 46.18 -2.56
C GLU A 209 -9.23 45.73 -2.97
N ASP A 210 -8.76 46.36 -4.05
CA ASP A 210 -7.42 46.27 -4.61
C ASP A 210 -6.41 47.01 -3.73
N LEU A 211 -5.77 46.30 -2.79
CA LEU A 211 -4.60 46.81 -2.06
C LEU A 211 -3.31 46.42 -2.79
N SER A 212 -3.01 47.18 -3.84
CA SER A 212 -1.71 47.22 -4.50
C SER A 212 -1.20 48.66 -4.56
N ASP A 213 -0.81 49.19 -3.40
CA ASP A 213 -0.12 50.47 -3.33
C ASP A 213 1.41 50.26 -3.17
N GLY A 214 2.15 50.88 -4.08
CA GLY A 214 3.47 51.46 -3.80
C GLY A 214 4.71 50.58 -3.82
N TYR A 215 5.33 50.39 -5.00
CA TYR A 215 6.78 50.59 -5.12
C TYR A 215 7.22 50.86 -6.57
N SER A 216 7.32 52.14 -6.94
CA SER A 216 8.18 52.58 -8.05
C SER A 216 8.51 54.08 -7.94
N SER A 217 9.78 54.39 -7.64
CA SER A 217 10.56 55.62 -7.92
C SER A 217 11.80 55.58 -7.01
N SER A 218 13.04 55.80 -7.44
CA SER A 218 13.62 56.27 -8.71
C SER A 218 15.03 55.70 -8.85
#